data_AF-A0A5P9WDV3-F1
#
_entry.id   AF-A0A5P9WDV3-F1
#
_cell.length_a   1.000
_cell.length_b   1.000
_cell.length_c   1.000
_cell.angle_alpha   90.00
_cell.angle_beta   90.00
_cell.angle_gamma   90.00
#
_symmetry.space_group_name_H-M   'P 1'
#
loop_
_entity.id
_entity.type
_entity.pdbx_description
1 polymer ?
#
loop_
_entity_poly.entity_id
_entity_poly.type
_entity_poly.pdbx_seq_one_letter_code
_entity_poly.pdbx_strand_id
1 'polypeptide(L)'
;MDEVEFMRGRVYGADHDNPGPRAGRVYAHLVGGPLDGLLLDVTDLTEQERGRGVALATEIGRYGPGGRASYTPRPGDARRFDWRGDVP
;
A
#
# COMPACT_ATOMS: atom_id res chain seq x y z
N MET A 1 -21.26 -1.41 -5.96
CA MET A 1 -19.90 -1.51 -6.50
C MET A 1 -19.00 -1.06 -5.38
N ASP A 2 -18.49 -2.00 -4.61
CA ASP A 2 -17.70 -1.74 -3.42
C ASP A 2 -16.36 -1.12 -3.86
N GLU A 3 -16.04 0.06 -3.32
CA GLU A 3 -14.82 0.82 -3.65
C GLU A 3 -13.54 -0.02 -3.48
N VAL A 4 -13.59 -1.00 -2.58
CA VAL A 4 -12.54 -1.99 -2.31
C VAL A 4 -12.31 -2.93 -3.51
N GLU A 5 -13.33 -3.29 -4.28
CA GLU A 5 -13.15 -4.09 -5.50
C GLU A 5 -12.45 -3.29 -6.60
N PHE A 6 -12.64 -1.96 -6.65
CA PHE A 6 -11.97 -1.10 -7.61
C PHE A 6 -10.48 -0.92 -7.31
N MET A 7 -10.10 -0.99 -6.04
CA MET A 7 -8.70 -0.86 -5.60
C MET A 7 -7.86 -2.12 -5.84
N ARG A 8 -8.48 -3.29 -5.88
CA ARG A 8 -7.75 -4.56 -5.98
C ARG A 8 -6.87 -4.62 -7.22
N GLY A 9 -5.58 -4.92 -6.99
CA GLY A 9 -4.59 -5.09 -8.07
C GLY A 9 -4.11 -3.78 -8.71
N ARG A 10 -4.59 -2.62 -8.23
CA ARG A 10 -4.01 -1.32 -8.60
C ARG A 10 -2.78 -1.02 -7.76
N VAL A 11 -1.79 -0.38 -8.35
CA VAL A 11 -0.57 0.09 -7.70
C VAL A 11 -0.85 1.45 -7.07
N TYR A 12 -0.53 1.57 -5.79
CA TYR A 12 -0.62 2.81 -5.04
C TYR A 12 0.23 3.90 -5.70
N GLY A 13 -0.37 5.07 -5.95
CA GLY A 13 0.28 6.19 -6.62
C GLY A 13 0.46 6.04 -8.13
N ALA A 14 -0.04 4.96 -8.74
CA ALA A 14 -0.04 4.83 -10.19
C ALA A 14 -1.07 5.76 -10.85
N ASP A 15 -0.72 6.21 -12.04
CA ASP A 15 -1.57 7.01 -12.90
C ASP A 15 -2.87 6.26 -13.28
N HIS A 16 -3.94 7.01 -13.56
CA HIS A 16 -5.26 6.44 -13.82
C HIS A 16 -5.33 5.64 -15.13
N ASP A 17 -4.49 5.93 -16.13
CA ASP A 17 -4.49 5.24 -17.43
C ASP A 17 -3.84 3.85 -17.37
N ASN A 18 -2.87 3.65 -16.47
CA ASN A 18 -2.25 2.33 -16.28
C ASN A 18 -2.01 2.03 -14.79
N PRO A 19 -3.09 1.78 -14.05
CA PRO A 19 -3.04 1.67 -12.60
C PRO A 19 -2.51 0.31 -12.15
N GLY A 20 -2.23 -0.64 -13.05
CA GLY A 20 -1.80 -2.00 -12.72
C GLY A 20 -0.29 -2.18 -12.52
N PRO A 21 0.15 -3.37 -12.05
CA PRO A 21 1.56 -3.70 -11.90
C PRO A 21 2.29 -3.74 -13.25
N ARG A 22 3.56 -3.31 -13.24
CA ARG A 22 4.43 -3.29 -14.42
C ARG A 22 5.39 -4.48 -14.39
N ALA A 23 5.70 -5.03 -15.57
CA ALA A 23 6.67 -6.11 -15.68
C ALA A 23 8.07 -5.66 -15.20
N GLY A 24 8.80 -6.57 -14.56
CA GLY A 24 10.16 -6.30 -14.04
C GLY A 24 10.20 -5.54 -12.71
N ARG A 25 9.03 -5.23 -12.10
CA ARG A 25 8.92 -4.58 -10.79
C ARG A 25 8.44 -5.56 -9.73
N VAL A 26 8.74 -5.23 -8.47
CA VAL A 26 8.35 -6.02 -7.30
C VAL A 26 7.29 -5.27 -6.52
N TYR A 27 6.18 -5.96 -6.25
CA TYR A 27 5.03 -5.40 -5.55
C TYR A 27 4.71 -6.17 -4.28
N ALA A 28 4.25 -5.45 -3.26
CA ALA A 28 3.70 -6.02 -2.03
C ALA A 28 2.23 -5.64 -1.88
N HIS A 29 1.40 -6.53 -1.36
CA HIS A 29 -0.01 -6.25 -1.11
C HIS A 29 -0.18 -5.46 0.19
N LEU A 30 -0.99 -4.42 0.15
CA LEU A 30 -1.51 -3.75 1.34
C LEU A 30 -2.73 -4.52 1.85
N VAL A 31 -2.69 -4.92 3.12
CA VAL A 31 -3.67 -5.80 3.75
C VAL A 31 -4.30 -5.09 4.94
N GLY A 32 -5.62 -4.95 4.91
CA GLY A 32 -6.43 -4.22 5.87
C GLY A 32 -6.33 -2.70 5.72
N GLY A 33 -7.09 -1.99 6.56
CA GLY A 33 -7.09 -0.53 6.56
C GLY A 33 -7.71 0.11 5.32
N PRO A 34 -7.55 1.42 5.15
CA PRO A 34 -8.20 2.17 4.08
C PRO A 34 -7.64 1.88 2.67
N LEU A 35 -6.46 1.28 2.56
CA LEU A 35 -5.80 0.98 1.27
C LEU A 35 -5.78 -0.52 0.95
N ASP A 36 -6.66 -1.31 1.60
CA ASP A 36 -6.72 -2.76 1.39
C ASP A 36 -6.88 -3.14 -0.09
N GLY A 37 -6.08 -4.11 -0.51
CA GLY A 37 -6.13 -4.65 -1.88
C GLY A 37 -5.25 -3.92 -2.89
N LEU A 38 -4.71 -2.74 -2.56
CA LEU A 38 -3.71 -2.08 -3.38
C LEU A 38 -2.35 -2.77 -3.32
N LEU A 39 -1.55 -2.55 -4.37
CA LEU A 39 -0.17 -2.97 -4.49
C LEU A 39 0.75 -1.79 -4.19
N LEU A 40 1.75 -1.99 -3.32
CA LEU A 40 2.84 -1.06 -3.11
C LEU A 40 4.03 -1.47 -3.98
N ASP A 41 4.54 -0.55 -4.80
CA ASP A 41 5.81 -0.74 -5.48
C ASP A 41 6.95 -0.68 -4.45
N VAL A 42 7.68 -1.78 -4.37
CA VAL A 42 8.76 -1.98 -3.40
C VAL A 42 10.05 -2.38 -4.12
N THR A 43 10.12 -2.09 -5.43
CA THR A 43 11.25 -2.43 -6.30
C THR A 43 12.52 -1.75 -5.85
N ASP A 44 12.43 -0.48 -5.47
CA ASP A 44 13.56 0.36 -5.08
C ASP A 44 13.82 0.38 -3.56
N LEU A 45 13.07 -0.40 -2.77
CA LEU A 45 13.26 -0.50 -1.32
C LEU A 45 14.22 -1.63 -0.97
N THR A 46 15.25 -1.30 -0.18
CA THR A 46 16.10 -2.32 0.46
C THR A 46 15.32 -3.12 1.51
N GLU A 47 15.83 -4.29 1.90
CA GLU A 47 15.20 -5.10 2.96
C GLU A 47 15.10 -4.35 4.30
N GLN A 48 16.10 -3.53 4.63
CA GLN A 48 16.10 -2.71 5.85
C GLN A 48 15.04 -1.61 5.81
N GLU A 49 14.88 -0.93 4.66
CA GLU A 49 13.83 0.07 4.47
C GLU A 49 12.45 -0.57 4.51
N ARG A 50 12.29 -1.72 3.84
CA ARG A 50 11.06 -2.51 3.88
C ARG A 50 10.71 -2.89 5.31
N GLY A 51 11.70 -3.31 6.10
CA GLY A 51 11.58 -3.69 7.51
C GLY A 51 11.04 -2.59 8.43
N ARG A 52 11.27 -1.32 8.11
CA ARG A 52 10.79 -0.17 8.91
C ARG A 52 9.28 0.08 8.75
N GLY A 53 8.66 -0.47 7.71
CA GLY A 53 7.30 -0.14 7.33
C GLY A 53 7.20 1.18 6.55
N VAL A 54 5.99 1.53 6.16
CA VAL A 54 5.68 2.71 5.35
C VAL A 54 4.47 3.45 5.91
N ALA A 55 4.41 4.77 5.71
CA ALA A 55 3.25 5.59 5.98
C ALA A 55 2.78 6.24 4.68
N LEU A 56 1.65 5.77 4.16
CA LEU A 56 1.15 6.13 2.84
C LEU A 56 0.07 7.22 2.96
N ALA A 57 0.22 8.32 2.24
CA ALA A 57 -0.77 9.40 2.23
C ALA A 57 -2.11 8.88 1.71
N THR A 58 -3.19 9.22 2.40
CA THR A 58 -4.53 8.82 2.00
C THR A 58 -5.58 9.73 2.63
N GLU A 59 -6.53 10.18 1.81
CA GLU A 59 -7.62 11.06 2.24
C GLU A 59 -8.84 10.26 2.75
N ILE A 60 -8.86 8.95 2.53
CA ILE A 60 -9.94 8.04 2.95
C ILE A 60 -9.67 7.38 4.31
N GLY A 61 -8.50 7.60 4.92
CA GLY A 61 -8.18 7.14 6.27
C GLY A 61 -8.86 7.99 7.35
N ARG A 62 -8.72 7.58 8.62
CA ARG A 62 -9.35 8.25 9.78
C ARG A 62 -9.14 9.76 9.86
N TYR A 63 -7.98 10.25 9.42
CA TYR A 63 -7.58 11.66 9.54
C TYR A 63 -7.98 12.51 8.32
N GLY A 64 -8.56 11.91 7.28
CA GLY A 64 -8.98 12.65 6.09
C GLY A 64 -7.81 13.27 5.33
N PRO A 65 -8.02 14.40 4.63
CA PRO A 65 -6.97 15.08 3.85
C PRO A 65 -5.72 15.39 4.66
N GLY A 66 -4.56 14.98 4.14
CA GLY A 66 -3.26 15.12 4.81
C GLY A 66 -2.87 13.94 5.71
N GLY A 67 -3.82 13.06 6.04
CA GLY A 67 -3.57 11.85 6.83
C GLY A 67 -2.79 10.79 6.08
N ARG A 68 -2.29 9.81 6.84
CA ARG A 68 -1.56 8.65 6.31
C ARG A 68 -2.07 7.35 6.94
N ALA A 69 -1.93 6.25 6.22
CA ALA A 69 -2.12 4.90 6.74
C ALA A 69 -0.75 4.21 6.88
N SER A 70 -0.46 3.70 8.08
CA SER A 70 0.78 3.01 8.39
C SER A 70 0.66 1.51 8.14
N TYR A 71 1.66 0.94 7.48
CA TYR A 71 1.76 -0.48 7.19
C TYR A 71 3.16 -0.99 7.51
N THR A 72 3.24 -2.23 8.00
CA THR A 72 4.52 -2.91 8.27
C THR A 72 4.58 -4.23 7.50
N PRO A 73 5.76 -4.67 7.05
CA PRO A 73 5.90 -5.97 6.42
C PRO A 73 5.44 -7.08 7.38
N ARG A 74 4.77 -8.08 6.82
CA ARG A 74 4.36 -9.26 7.57
C ARG A 74 5.58 -10.11 7.91
N PRO A 75 5.77 -10.53 9.17
CA PRO A 75 6.84 -11.45 9.52
C PRO A 75 6.75 -12.73 8.68
N GLY A 76 7.83 -13.07 7.98
CA GLY A 76 7.89 -14.24 7.10
C GLY A 76 7.29 -14.07 5.70
N ASP A 77 6.67 -12.92 5.37
CA ASP A 77 6.15 -12.63 4.04
C ASP A 77 6.43 -11.16 3.64
N ALA A 78 7.57 -10.95 2.98
CA ALA A 78 7.99 -9.63 2.51
C ALA A 78 7.13 -9.07 1.36
N ARG A 79 6.15 -9.83 0.84
CA ARG A 79 5.19 -9.38 -0.18
C ARG A 79 3.86 -8.95 0.41
N ARG A 80 3.73 -8.88 1.74
CA ARG A 80 2.53 -8.40 2.41
C ARG A 80 2.88 -7.33 3.45
N PHE A 81 2.08 -6.29 3.45
CA PHE A 81 2.18 -5.17 4.37
C PHE A 81 0.86 -5.08 5.12
N ASP A 82 0.90 -5.35 6.42
CA ASP A 82 -0.28 -5.34 7.28
C ASP A 82 -0.48 -3.95 7.87
N TRP A 83 -1.71 -3.45 7.79
CA TRP A 83 -2.09 -2.16 8.37
C TRP A 83 -1.88 -2.16 9.88
N ARG A 84 -1.32 -1.06 10.40
CA ARG A 84 -1.08 -0.84 11.84
C ARG A 84 -1.92 0.28 12.44
N GLY A 85 -2.58 1.06 11.61
CA GLY A 85 -3.35 2.22 12.03
C GLY A 85 -3.13 3.39 11.10
N ASP A 86 -4.00 4.38 11.23
CA ASP A 86 -3.82 5.66 10.57
C ASP A 86 -2.98 6.58 11.46
N VAL A 87 -2.27 7.51 10.84
CA VAL A 87 -1.48 8.55 11.52
C VAL A 87 -1.80 9.92 10.90
N PRO A 88 -1.72 11.01 11.69
CA PRO A 88 -1.91 12.38 11.19
C PRO A 88 -0.89 12.80 10.13
#